data_AF-A0A1W2TW74-F1
#
_entry.id   AF-A0A1W2TW74-F1
#
_cell.length_a   1.000
_cell.length_b   1.000
_cell.length_c   1.000
_cell.angle_alpha   90.00
_cell.angle_beta   90.00
_cell.angle_gamma   90.00
#
_symmetry.space_group_name_H-M   'P 1'
#
loop_
_entity.id
_entity.type
_entity.pdbx_description
1 polymer ?
#
loop_
_entity_poly.entity_id
_entity_poly.type
_entity_poly.pdbx_seq_one_letter_code
_entity_poly.pdbx_strand_id
1 'polypeptide(L)'
;MDASHCISSLSVRAWLICILLHINIASSLSWRGRASTDSAREQDPVLKPDDPSSQLFRVGSQSPTSYEIALNELKELESEPLCHRTAARLLVNNCQLLEGKDEATILTNSGRKIRDFVDSYAASLAICDLERGRFTIPTSCAKFREPTLSQLPIQSAAYLHVTSVEIDGCLSGLGASDSAWNTWVSYRHKALRFCEAARADNEKAENVILFRRLTTIMSRLTDDIDAKMEQRMNDLDSRAQMVGDKFEGLFPLLGRLQEELESADSTLFHHLQAIKQSNYQVHSGLEKAMYLDKMLQIMLKGATDNHAEVADAHDQSLQLMSQRVASEMEIIASTMAAAVAATEALQYQIETSRIQAADLESRQNILQKVGGTSL
;
A
#
# COMPACT_ATOMS: atom_id res chain seq x y z
N MET A 1 -72.73 44.65 -33.45
CA MET A 1 -71.39 45.13 -33.82
C MET A 1 -70.65 45.44 -32.53
N ASP A 2 -69.31 45.37 -32.57
CA ASP A 2 -68.36 45.77 -31.52
C ASP A 2 -67.88 44.70 -30.53
N ALA A 3 -67.31 43.62 -31.06
CA ALA A 3 -66.33 42.79 -30.35
C ALA A 3 -64.88 42.96 -30.88
N SER A 4 -64.67 43.70 -31.99
CA SER A 4 -63.34 43.88 -32.60
C SER A 4 -62.49 45.00 -31.98
N HIS A 5 -63.05 45.87 -31.14
CA HIS A 5 -62.29 47.00 -30.58
C HIS A 5 -61.59 46.71 -29.24
N CYS A 6 -61.83 45.55 -28.60
CA CYS A 6 -61.25 45.25 -27.29
C CYS A 6 -59.85 44.60 -27.36
N ILE A 7 -59.52 43.92 -28.47
CA ILE A 7 -58.28 43.13 -28.61
C ILE A 7 -57.08 44.02 -28.98
N SER A 8 -57.30 45.13 -29.69
CA SER A 8 -56.24 46.07 -30.10
C SER A 8 -55.73 46.97 -28.98
N SER A 9 -56.51 47.19 -27.92
CA SER A 9 -56.10 48.05 -26.78
C SER A 9 -55.16 47.35 -25.80
N LEU A 10 -55.21 46.02 -25.69
CA LEU A 10 -54.36 45.27 -24.75
C LEU A 10 -52.95 45.03 -25.31
N SER A 11 -52.80 44.84 -26.63
CA SER A 11 -51.49 44.59 -27.24
C SER A 11 -50.59 45.84 -27.23
N VAL A 12 -51.17 47.02 -27.43
CA VAL A 12 -50.43 48.30 -27.43
C VAL A 12 -49.96 48.68 -26.02
N ARG A 13 -50.77 48.39 -25.00
CA ARG A 13 -50.39 48.62 -23.59
C ARG A 13 -49.29 47.65 -23.13
N ALA A 14 -49.34 46.38 -23.57
CA ALA A 14 -48.27 45.42 -23.29
C ALA A 14 -46.94 45.81 -23.96
N TRP A 15 -46.99 46.32 -25.20
CA TRP A 15 -45.80 46.81 -25.90
C TRP A 15 -45.18 48.05 -25.24
N LEU A 16 -46.01 49.00 -24.77
CA LEU A 16 -45.53 50.19 -24.05
C LEU A 16 -44.89 49.84 -22.70
N ILE A 17 -45.42 48.84 -21.98
CA ILE A 17 -44.84 48.38 -20.71
C ILE A 17 -43.50 47.66 -20.93
N CYS A 18 -43.37 46.85 -21.99
CA CYS A 18 -42.09 46.21 -22.35
C CYS A 18 -41.02 47.23 -22.76
N ILE A 19 -41.38 48.30 -23.49
CA ILE A 19 -40.44 49.36 -23.85
C ILE A 19 -40.00 50.15 -22.61
N LEU A 20 -40.90 50.43 -21.67
CA LEU A 20 -40.57 51.13 -20.43
C LEU A 20 -39.70 50.30 -19.46
N LEU A 21 -39.80 48.97 -19.51
CA LEU A 21 -38.93 48.05 -18.76
C LEU A 21 -37.51 47.94 -19.34
N HIS A 22 -37.31 48.17 -20.65
CA HIS A 22 -35.98 48.18 -21.27
C HIS A 22 -35.20 49.50 -21.12
N ILE A 23 -35.87 50.60 -20.75
CA ILE A 23 -35.19 51.91 -20.55
C ILE A 23 -34.53 52.01 -19.15
N ASN A 24 -34.82 51.10 -18.21
CA ASN A 24 -34.31 51.15 -16.82
C ASN A 24 -33.19 50.13 -16.50
N ILE A 25 -32.55 49.48 -17.49
CA ILE A 25 -31.39 48.59 -17.23
C ILE A 25 -30.07 49.22 -17.71
N ALA A 26 -30.08 50.45 -18.23
CA ALA A 26 -28.87 51.20 -18.56
C ALA A 26 -28.40 52.11 -17.42
N SER A 27 -28.14 51.56 -16.22
CA SER A 27 -27.34 52.25 -15.20
C SER A 27 -26.93 51.32 -14.06
N SER A 28 -25.92 50.48 -14.28
CA SER A 28 -24.90 50.15 -13.27
C SER A 28 -23.89 49.17 -13.84
N LEU A 29 -22.69 49.66 -14.15
CA LEU A 29 -21.39 49.00 -14.01
C LEU A 29 -20.32 50.02 -14.45
N SER A 30 -20.21 51.13 -13.71
CA SER A 30 -19.05 52.02 -13.82
C SER A 30 -17.92 51.43 -12.98
N TRP A 31 -16.89 50.91 -13.63
CA TRP A 31 -15.65 50.55 -12.96
C TRP A 31 -14.94 51.85 -12.52
N ARG A 32 -15.01 52.12 -11.22
CA ARG A 32 -14.42 53.30 -10.57
C ARG A 32 -12.92 53.09 -10.39
N GLY A 33 -12.14 53.51 -11.39
CA GLY A 33 -10.69 53.68 -11.26
C GLY A 33 -10.38 54.85 -10.32
N ARG A 34 -9.69 54.55 -9.22
CA ARG A 34 -9.20 55.51 -8.23
C ARG A 34 -8.02 56.28 -8.83
N ALA A 35 -8.19 57.56 -9.11
CA ALA A 35 -7.10 58.51 -9.32
C ALA A 35 -7.14 59.55 -8.19
N SER A 36 -5.99 59.72 -7.53
CA SER A 36 -5.76 60.74 -6.50
C SER A 36 -5.84 62.15 -7.09
N THR A 37 -6.32 63.04 -6.22
CA THR A 37 -6.31 64.50 -6.25
C THR A 37 -4.97 65.12 -6.65
N ASP A 38 -4.96 66.15 -7.52
CA ASP A 38 -4.97 67.55 -7.05
C ASP A 38 -4.99 68.61 -8.18
N SER A 39 -5.65 69.72 -7.81
CA SER A 39 -5.54 71.11 -8.28
C SER A 39 -6.19 71.59 -9.58
N ALA A 40 -7.01 72.63 -9.39
CA ALA A 40 -7.76 73.42 -10.34
C ALA A 40 -6.94 74.55 -10.97
N ARG A 41 -7.24 74.92 -12.21
CA ARG A 41 -7.62 76.31 -12.57
C ARG A 41 -8.06 76.46 -14.03
N GLU A 42 -9.05 77.34 -14.15
CA GLU A 42 -9.73 77.91 -15.31
C GLU A 42 -8.86 78.89 -16.10
N GLN A 43 -8.88 78.82 -17.44
CA GLN A 43 -8.69 79.94 -18.38
C GLN A 43 -8.74 79.49 -19.86
N ASP A 44 -9.78 79.92 -20.59
CA ASP A 44 -9.65 80.36 -21.99
C ASP A 44 -8.96 81.75 -21.99
N PRO A 45 -8.31 82.29 -23.07
CA PRO A 45 -8.66 82.13 -24.49
C PRO A 45 -7.47 82.11 -25.49
N VAL A 46 -7.79 82.14 -26.80
CA VAL A 46 -7.15 82.89 -27.91
C VAL A 46 -6.75 82.06 -29.14
N LEU A 47 -7.40 82.41 -30.24
CA LEU A 47 -7.18 82.04 -31.64
C LEU A 47 -6.05 82.91 -32.25
N LYS A 48 -4.99 82.32 -32.84
CA LYS A 48 -4.13 82.82 -33.96
C LYS A 48 -2.83 81.96 -34.14
N PRO A 49 -2.09 82.05 -35.26
CA PRO A 49 -2.30 81.34 -36.52
C PRO A 49 -1.12 80.38 -36.87
N ASP A 50 -1.39 79.48 -37.82
CA ASP A 50 -0.51 78.55 -38.56
C ASP A 50 1.02 78.58 -38.31
N ASP A 51 1.52 77.50 -37.68
CA ASP A 51 2.90 77.01 -37.82
C ASP A 51 2.86 75.61 -38.49
N PRO A 52 3.45 75.42 -39.68
CA PRO A 52 3.43 74.15 -40.43
C PRO A 52 4.14 72.98 -39.72
N SER A 53 4.81 73.21 -38.59
CA SER A 53 5.71 72.25 -37.96
C SER A 53 5.03 71.31 -36.94
N SER A 54 3.73 71.49 -36.67
CA SER A 54 2.99 70.72 -35.67
C SER A 54 2.21 69.50 -36.22
N GLN A 55 2.25 69.27 -37.55
CA GLN A 55 1.59 68.10 -38.16
C GLN A 55 2.42 66.80 -38.11
N LEU A 56 3.69 66.86 -37.68
CA LEU A 56 4.60 65.71 -37.67
C LEU A 56 4.57 64.87 -36.39
N PHE A 57 3.80 65.26 -35.37
CA PHE A 57 3.66 64.50 -34.12
C PHE A 57 2.21 64.20 -33.74
N ARG A 58 1.37 63.88 -34.74
CA ARG A 58 0.08 63.22 -34.51
C ARG A 58 0.09 61.75 -34.98
N VAL A 59 1.21 61.07 -34.73
CA VAL A 59 1.32 59.60 -34.77
C VAL A 59 1.33 59.12 -33.31
N GLY A 60 0.16 59.08 -32.67
CA GLY A 60 0.13 58.81 -31.24
C GLY A 60 -1.26 58.83 -30.63
N SER A 61 -2.22 58.22 -31.30
CA SER A 61 -3.51 57.78 -30.71
C SER A 61 -4.37 57.08 -31.77
N GLN A 62 -3.76 56.25 -32.61
CA GLN A 62 -4.55 55.28 -33.35
C GLN A 62 -4.82 54.13 -32.37
N SER A 63 -6.10 53.97 -31.99
CA SER A 63 -6.56 52.74 -31.36
C SER A 63 -6.08 51.56 -32.22
N PRO A 64 -5.55 50.48 -31.62
CA PRO A 64 -5.04 49.37 -32.38
C PRO A 64 -6.13 48.88 -33.34
N THR A 65 -5.76 48.69 -34.60
CA THR A 65 -6.68 48.14 -35.60
C THR A 65 -7.13 46.73 -35.16
N SER A 66 -8.31 46.27 -35.60
CA SER A 66 -8.78 44.89 -35.29
C SER A 66 -7.70 43.83 -35.62
N TYR A 67 -6.93 44.09 -36.68
CA TYR A 67 -5.78 43.30 -37.10
C TYR A 67 -4.62 43.28 -36.07
N GLU A 68 -4.23 44.43 -35.52
CA GLU A 68 -3.18 44.51 -34.49
C GLU A 68 -3.59 43.84 -33.19
N ILE A 69 -4.87 43.94 -32.82
CA ILE A 69 -5.42 43.22 -31.66
C ILE A 69 -5.33 41.71 -31.88
N ALA A 70 -5.73 41.22 -33.06
CA ALA A 70 -5.65 39.81 -33.41
C ALA A 70 -4.20 39.29 -33.40
N LEU A 71 -3.23 40.07 -33.90
CA LEU A 71 -1.81 39.70 -33.85
C LEU A 71 -1.28 39.61 -32.42
N ASN A 72 -1.67 40.53 -31.54
CA ASN A 72 -1.23 40.49 -30.15
C ASN A 72 -1.81 39.28 -29.41
N GLU A 73 -3.11 39.01 -29.58
CA GLU A 73 -3.77 37.84 -28.99
C GLU A 73 -3.20 36.51 -29.54
N LEU A 74 -2.81 36.46 -30.82
CA LEU A 74 -2.19 35.27 -31.40
C LEU A 74 -0.76 35.06 -30.87
N LYS A 75 -0.03 36.14 -30.60
CA LYS A 75 1.27 36.09 -29.94
C LYS A 75 1.13 35.63 -28.49
N GLU A 76 0.08 36.04 -27.78
CA GLU A 76 -0.21 35.53 -26.44
C GLU A 76 -0.40 34.00 -26.48
N LEU A 77 -1.11 33.47 -27.50
CA LEU A 77 -1.27 32.03 -27.68
C LEU A 77 0.04 31.28 -27.92
N GLU A 78 1.11 31.88 -28.44
CA GLU A 78 2.43 31.23 -28.54
C GLU A 78 3.02 30.89 -27.17
N SER A 79 2.73 31.71 -26.17
CA SER A 79 3.21 31.55 -24.79
C SER A 79 2.32 30.61 -23.95
N GLU A 80 1.17 30.20 -24.47
CA GLU A 80 0.24 29.30 -23.80
C GLU A 80 0.69 27.82 -23.84
N PRO A 81 0.11 26.94 -23.01
CA PRO A 81 0.39 25.50 -23.03
C PRO A 81 0.12 24.84 -24.39
N LEU A 82 0.66 23.63 -24.55
CA LEU A 82 0.61 22.84 -25.80
C LEU A 82 -0.80 22.76 -26.41
N CYS A 83 -1.84 22.57 -25.59
CA CYS A 83 -3.22 22.49 -26.08
C CYS A 83 -3.66 23.74 -26.85
N HIS A 84 -3.52 24.93 -26.25
CA HIS A 84 -3.90 26.20 -26.86
C HIS A 84 -3.14 26.44 -28.16
N ARG A 85 -1.86 26.09 -28.15
CA ARG A 85 -0.98 26.24 -29.30
C ARG A 85 -1.37 25.32 -30.46
N THR A 86 -1.63 24.05 -30.18
CA THR A 86 -2.10 23.08 -31.17
C THR A 86 -3.45 23.49 -31.75
N ALA A 87 -4.40 23.92 -30.90
CA ALA A 87 -5.70 24.41 -31.33
C ALA A 87 -5.59 25.67 -32.20
N ALA A 88 -4.77 26.64 -31.80
CA ALA A 88 -4.52 27.87 -32.54
C ALA A 88 -3.84 27.61 -33.89
N ARG A 89 -2.85 26.70 -33.93
CA ARG A 89 -2.18 26.27 -35.17
C ARG A 89 -3.19 25.67 -36.15
N LEU A 90 -4.06 24.78 -35.68
CA LEU A 90 -5.07 24.15 -36.54
C LEU A 90 -6.11 25.18 -37.04
N LEU A 91 -6.53 26.11 -36.17
CA LEU A 91 -7.43 27.20 -36.56
C LEU A 91 -6.84 28.04 -37.69
N VAL A 92 -5.63 28.60 -37.48
CA VAL A 92 -5.03 29.54 -38.45
C VAL A 92 -4.75 28.87 -39.80
N ASN A 93 -4.26 27.63 -39.80
CA ASN A 93 -4.02 26.89 -41.04
C ASN A 93 -5.30 26.60 -41.85
N ASN A 94 -6.45 26.48 -41.18
CA ASN A 94 -7.71 26.14 -41.83
C ASN A 94 -8.63 27.35 -42.06
N CYS A 95 -8.17 28.58 -41.79
CA CYS A 95 -8.95 29.82 -42.00
C CYS A 95 -9.39 30.04 -43.47
N GLN A 96 -8.81 29.33 -44.44
CA GLN A 96 -9.29 29.30 -45.83
C GLN A 96 -10.77 28.83 -45.94
N LEU A 97 -11.28 28.05 -44.96
CA LEU A 97 -12.71 27.71 -44.88
C LEU A 97 -13.63 28.92 -44.74
N LEU A 98 -13.08 30.08 -44.38
CA LEU A 98 -13.79 31.33 -44.21
C LEU A 98 -13.70 32.26 -45.42
N GLU A 99 -12.91 31.93 -46.46
CA GLU A 99 -12.63 32.81 -47.62
C GLU A 99 -13.91 33.29 -48.35
N GLY A 100 -13.95 34.59 -48.72
CA GLY A 100 -15.12 35.25 -49.33
C GLY A 100 -16.37 35.56 -48.48
N LYS A 101 -16.40 35.32 -47.15
CA LYS A 101 -17.61 35.50 -46.31
C LYS A 101 -17.41 36.40 -45.08
N ASP A 102 -18.45 37.15 -44.70
CA ASP A 102 -18.53 38.14 -43.60
C ASP A 102 -19.36 37.61 -42.41
N GLU A 103 -19.31 38.28 -41.23
CA GLU A 103 -20.08 37.87 -40.04
C GLU A 103 -21.59 37.74 -40.30
N ALA A 104 -22.14 38.58 -41.20
CA ALA A 104 -23.55 38.55 -41.56
C ALA A 104 -23.92 37.27 -42.35
N THR A 105 -23.02 36.72 -43.17
CA THR A 105 -23.24 35.46 -43.90
C THR A 105 -23.15 34.22 -43.00
N ILE A 106 -22.47 34.28 -41.86
CA ILE A 106 -22.34 33.19 -40.87
C ILE A 106 -23.71 32.82 -40.23
N LEU A 107 -24.62 33.79 -40.16
CA LEU A 107 -25.94 33.64 -39.55
C LEU A 107 -26.97 32.98 -40.48
N THR A 108 -26.69 32.83 -41.78
CA THR A 108 -27.57 32.16 -42.76
C THR A 108 -27.21 30.70 -42.99
N ASN A 109 -28.11 29.86 -43.54
CA ASN A 109 -27.89 28.41 -43.73
C ASN A 109 -26.69 28.06 -44.65
N SER A 110 -26.23 29.01 -45.47
CA SER A 110 -24.99 28.94 -46.27
C SER A 110 -23.70 29.08 -45.42
N GLY A 111 -23.85 29.44 -44.14
CA GLY A 111 -22.81 29.67 -43.15
C GLY A 111 -22.68 28.56 -42.10
N ARG A 112 -23.40 27.43 -42.21
CA ARG A 112 -23.26 26.32 -41.24
C ARG A 112 -21.83 25.79 -41.18
N LYS A 113 -21.17 25.58 -42.32
CA LYS A 113 -19.75 25.13 -42.35
C LYS A 113 -18.80 26.13 -41.68
N ILE A 114 -19.07 27.43 -41.83
CA ILE A 114 -18.29 28.50 -41.19
C ILE A 114 -18.52 28.50 -39.70
N ARG A 115 -19.78 28.42 -39.28
CA ARG A 115 -20.16 28.35 -37.88
C ARG A 115 -19.53 27.13 -37.22
N ASP A 116 -19.67 25.96 -37.82
CA ASP A 116 -19.10 24.71 -37.35
C ASP A 116 -17.56 24.81 -37.24
N PHE A 117 -16.91 25.45 -38.21
CA PHE A 117 -15.48 25.74 -38.17
C PHE A 117 -15.10 26.59 -36.94
N VAL A 118 -15.72 27.77 -36.80
CA VAL A 118 -15.46 28.69 -35.69
C VAL A 118 -15.76 28.02 -34.35
N ASP A 119 -16.89 27.32 -34.27
CA ASP A 119 -17.38 26.69 -33.06
C ASP A 119 -16.50 25.53 -32.63
N SER A 120 -15.99 24.75 -33.59
CA SER A 120 -15.04 23.68 -33.32
C SER A 120 -13.75 24.18 -32.70
N TYR A 121 -13.14 25.21 -33.28
CA TYR A 121 -11.87 25.74 -32.76
C TYR A 121 -12.04 26.56 -31.49
N ALA A 122 -13.16 27.28 -31.35
CA ALA A 122 -13.52 27.93 -30.11
C ALA A 122 -13.76 26.91 -28.98
N ALA A 123 -14.41 25.78 -29.28
CA ALA A 123 -14.59 24.68 -28.33
C ALA A 123 -13.25 24.09 -27.93
N SER A 124 -12.35 23.81 -28.89
CA SER A 124 -10.99 23.33 -28.61
C SER A 124 -10.22 24.27 -27.68
N LEU A 125 -10.21 25.57 -27.95
CA LEU A 125 -9.52 26.57 -27.11
C LEU A 125 -10.14 26.67 -25.71
N ALA A 126 -11.48 26.65 -25.61
CA ALA A 126 -12.16 26.65 -24.32
C ALA A 126 -11.87 25.38 -23.51
N ILE A 127 -11.81 24.23 -24.18
CA ILE A 127 -11.47 22.95 -23.55
C ILE A 127 -10.04 22.97 -23.03
N CYS A 128 -9.09 23.60 -23.75
CA CYS A 128 -7.73 23.77 -23.25
C CYS A 128 -7.68 24.53 -21.91
N ASP A 129 -8.51 25.56 -21.74
CA ASP A 129 -8.66 26.27 -20.46
C ASP A 129 -9.27 25.38 -19.38
N LEU A 130 -10.29 24.58 -19.72
CA LEU A 130 -10.90 23.64 -18.79
C LEU A 130 -9.92 22.55 -18.34
N GLU A 131 -9.10 22.04 -19.27
CA GLU A 131 -8.04 21.08 -19.02
C GLU A 131 -6.99 21.65 -18.05
N ARG A 132 -6.56 22.89 -18.31
CA ARG A 132 -5.62 23.61 -17.44
C ARG A 132 -6.18 23.85 -16.04
N GLY A 133 -7.46 24.21 -15.96
CA GLY A 133 -8.18 24.42 -14.70
C GLY A 133 -8.62 23.14 -13.98
N ARG A 134 -8.35 21.96 -14.56
CA ARG A 134 -8.82 20.64 -14.06
C ARG A 134 -10.33 20.57 -13.86
N PHE A 135 -11.08 21.26 -14.71
CA PHE A 135 -12.53 21.17 -14.74
C PHE A 135 -12.99 19.87 -15.40
N THR A 136 -14.21 19.45 -15.09
CA THR A 136 -14.80 18.27 -15.74
C THR A 136 -15.17 18.61 -17.18
N ILE A 137 -14.58 17.90 -18.13
CA ILE A 137 -14.87 18.06 -19.56
C ILE A 137 -15.96 17.06 -19.96
N PRO A 138 -17.05 17.52 -20.61
CA PRO A 138 -18.10 16.63 -21.12
C PRO A 138 -17.53 15.56 -22.06
N THR A 139 -18.05 14.33 -21.98
CA THR A 139 -17.60 13.23 -22.85
C THR A 139 -17.87 13.50 -24.33
N SER A 140 -18.92 14.26 -24.64
CA SER A 140 -19.22 14.76 -26.00
C SER A 140 -18.12 15.65 -26.58
N CYS A 141 -17.28 16.25 -25.74
CA CYS A 141 -16.18 17.11 -26.14
C CYS A 141 -14.86 16.36 -26.35
N ALA A 142 -14.82 15.02 -26.30
CA ALA A 142 -13.58 14.24 -26.37
C ALA A 142 -12.72 14.55 -27.62
N LYS A 143 -13.34 14.79 -28.79
CA LYS A 143 -12.65 15.07 -30.05
C LYS A 143 -12.01 16.46 -30.16
N PHE A 144 -12.28 17.33 -29.20
CA PHE A 144 -11.77 18.70 -29.16
C PHE A 144 -10.62 18.85 -28.15
N ARG A 145 -10.20 17.75 -27.53
CA ARG A 145 -9.13 17.71 -26.52
C ARG A 145 -7.76 17.59 -27.16
N GLU A 146 -6.74 18.07 -26.47
CA GLU A 146 -5.35 18.08 -26.96
C GLU A 146 -4.88 16.73 -27.54
N PRO A 147 -5.13 15.57 -26.92
CA PRO A 147 -4.59 14.29 -27.42
C PRO A 147 -5.15 13.91 -28.79
N THR A 148 -6.37 14.35 -29.11
CA THR A 148 -6.97 14.14 -30.44
C THR A 148 -6.43 15.17 -31.42
N LEU A 149 -6.31 16.43 -31.00
CA LEU A 149 -5.85 17.52 -31.86
C LEU A 149 -4.40 17.37 -32.30
N SER A 150 -3.51 16.86 -31.43
CA SER A 150 -2.09 16.66 -31.74
C SER A 150 -1.83 15.59 -32.79
N GLN A 151 -2.77 14.67 -33.00
CA GLN A 151 -2.70 13.61 -34.01
C GLN A 151 -3.23 14.05 -35.37
N LEU A 152 -3.84 15.23 -35.47
CA LEU A 152 -4.40 15.70 -36.73
C LEU A 152 -3.29 16.14 -37.67
N PRO A 153 -3.28 15.64 -38.93
CA PRO A 153 -2.29 16.05 -39.90
C PRO A 153 -2.50 17.52 -40.28
N ILE A 154 -1.41 18.26 -40.41
CA ILE A 154 -1.42 19.59 -41.03
C ILE A 154 -1.55 19.36 -42.54
N GLN A 155 -2.77 19.46 -43.06
CA GLN A 155 -3.04 19.31 -44.49
C GLN A 155 -3.00 20.67 -45.19
N SER A 156 -2.60 20.66 -46.46
CA SER A 156 -2.61 21.85 -47.33
C SER A 156 -4.01 22.28 -47.76
N ALA A 157 -5.01 21.40 -47.61
CA ALA A 157 -6.41 21.67 -47.90
C ALA A 157 -7.18 21.81 -46.58
N ALA A 158 -8.04 22.82 -46.53
CA ALA A 158 -8.77 23.15 -45.32
C ALA A 158 -9.82 22.07 -44.99
N TYR A 159 -9.71 21.47 -43.80
CA TYR A 159 -10.48 20.31 -43.36
C TYR A 159 -10.94 20.47 -41.91
N LEU A 160 -12.20 20.09 -41.64
CA LEU A 160 -12.76 20.04 -40.29
C LEU A 160 -12.83 18.59 -39.82
N HIS A 161 -12.18 18.27 -38.70
CA HIS A 161 -12.06 16.90 -38.18
C HIS A 161 -13.30 16.38 -37.45
N VAL A 162 -14.30 17.24 -37.26
CA VAL A 162 -15.54 16.97 -36.53
C VAL A 162 -16.76 17.29 -37.39
N THR A 163 -17.85 16.57 -37.12
CA THR A 163 -19.15 16.80 -37.75
C THR A 163 -19.98 17.83 -36.97
N SER A 164 -20.98 18.44 -37.60
CA SER A 164 -21.89 19.39 -36.94
C SER A 164 -22.58 18.79 -35.70
N VAL A 165 -22.94 17.51 -35.75
CA VAL A 165 -23.60 16.80 -34.62
C VAL A 165 -22.67 16.70 -33.42
N GLU A 166 -21.37 16.47 -33.66
CA GLU A 166 -20.36 16.37 -32.60
C GLU A 166 -20.06 17.74 -31.99
N ILE A 167 -20.06 18.79 -32.80
CA ILE A 167 -19.96 20.17 -32.35
C ILE A 167 -21.16 20.51 -31.47
N ASP A 168 -22.38 20.32 -31.97
CA ASP A 168 -23.61 20.61 -31.22
C ASP A 168 -23.67 19.83 -29.90
N GLY A 169 -23.22 18.56 -29.90
CA GLY A 169 -23.11 17.73 -28.70
C GLY A 169 -22.09 18.25 -27.68
N CYS A 170 -20.94 18.74 -28.13
CA CYS A 170 -19.95 19.36 -27.24
C CYS A 170 -20.45 20.70 -26.70
N LEU A 171 -21.01 21.56 -27.55
CA LEU A 171 -21.57 22.86 -27.14
C LEU A 171 -22.69 22.70 -26.12
N SER A 172 -23.57 21.70 -26.30
CA SER A 172 -24.60 21.37 -25.32
C SER A 172 -24.00 20.95 -23.97
N GLY A 173 -22.87 20.24 -23.99
CA GLY A 173 -22.13 19.86 -22.78
C GLY A 173 -21.47 21.06 -22.09
N LEU A 174 -20.84 21.96 -22.86
CA LEU A 174 -20.24 23.20 -22.33
C LEU A 174 -21.32 24.13 -21.75
N GLY A 175 -22.50 24.16 -22.37
CA GLY A 175 -23.66 24.93 -21.90
C GLY A 175 -24.23 24.48 -20.56
N ALA A 176 -23.82 23.33 -20.02
CA ALA A 176 -24.20 22.91 -18.67
C ALA A 176 -23.47 23.69 -17.56
N SER A 177 -22.43 24.47 -17.90
CA SER A 177 -21.66 25.30 -16.97
C SER A 177 -21.50 26.72 -17.51
N ASP A 178 -22.00 27.71 -16.79
CA ASP A 178 -21.93 29.13 -17.19
C ASP A 178 -20.48 29.59 -17.41
N SER A 179 -19.53 29.10 -16.60
CA SER A 179 -18.12 29.46 -16.77
C SER A 179 -17.53 28.87 -18.04
N ALA A 180 -17.84 27.61 -18.36
CA ALA A 180 -17.38 26.95 -19.58
C ALA A 180 -17.99 27.57 -20.83
N TRP A 181 -19.29 27.89 -20.77
CA TRP A 181 -20.01 28.57 -21.84
C TRP A 181 -19.42 29.96 -22.12
N ASN A 182 -19.18 30.77 -21.09
CA ASN A 182 -18.59 32.11 -21.26
C ASN A 182 -17.17 32.04 -21.84
N THR A 183 -16.37 31.06 -21.44
CA THR A 183 -15.04 30.82 -22.02
C THR A 183 -15.14 30.50 -23.52
N TRP A 184 -16.07 29.63 -23.91
CA TRP A 184 -16.32 29.32 -25.31
C TRP A 184 -16.77 30.55 -26.12
N VAL A 185 -17.72 31.35 -25.61
CA VAL A 185 -18.16 32.59 -26.26
C VAL A 185 -16.98 33.54 -26.50
N SER A 186 -16.11 33.71 -25.50
CA SER A 186 -14.90 34.52 -25.62
C SER A 186 -14.00 34.03 -26.76
N TYR A 187 -13.75 32.72 -26.83
CA TYR A 187 -12.93 32.13 -27.89
C TYR A 187 -13.59 32.14 -29.27
N ARG A 188 -14.92 32.11 -29.36
CA ARG A 188 -15.65 32.25 -30.63
C ARG A 188 -15.32 33.57 -31.32
N HIS A 189 -15.35 34.68 -30.57
CA HIS A 189 -14.99 36.01 -31.09
C HIS A 189 -13.48 36.13 -31.41
N LYS A 190 -12.62 35.48 -30.63
CA LYS A 190 -11.18 35.42 -30.94
C LYS A 190 -10.90 34.64 -32.23
N ALA A 191 -11.55 33.49 -32.42
CA ALA A 191 -11.34 32.64 -33.58
C ALA A 191 -11.71 33.34 -34.90
N LEU A 192 -12.82 34.08 -34.91
CA LEU A 192 -13.21 34.93 -36.04
C LEU A 192 -12.14 35.98 -36.34
N ARG A 193 -11.72 36.75 -35.33
CA ARG A 193 -10.68 37.79 -35.49
C ARG A 193 -9.34 37.23 -35.95
N PHE A 194 -8.94 36.05 -35.47
CA PHE A 194 -7.71 35.39 -35.94
C PHE A 194 -7.79 35.05 -37.42
N CYS A 195 -8.92 34.54 -37.89
CA CYS A 195 -9.06 34.22 -39.30
C CYS A 195 -9.29 35.44 -40.20
N GLU A 196 -9.93 36.49 -39.72
CA GLU A 196 -9.98 37.78 -40.41
C GLU A 196 -8.57 38.36 -40.57
N ALA A 197 -7.73 38.27 -39.55
CA ALA A 197 -6.33 38.67 -39.64
C ALA A 197 -5.57 37.79 -40.65
N ALA A 198 -5.68 36.46 -40.56
CA ALA A 198 -5.05 35.55 -41.51
C ALA A 198 -5.49 35.79 -42.97
N ARG A 199 -6.77 36.13 -43.19
CA ARG A 199 -7.28 36.47 -44.52
C ARG A 199 -6.79 37.82 -45.02
N ALA A 200 -6.94 38.87 -44.21
CA ALA A 200 -6.51 40.23 -44.58
C ALA A 200 -5.01 40.27 -44.94
N ASP A 201 -4.25 39.32 -44.40
CA ASP A 201 -2.84 39.11 -44.67
C ASP A 201 -2.60 38.40 -46.02
N ASN A 202 -3.38 37.35 -46.34
CA ASN A 202 -3.35 36.68 -47.65
C ASN A 202 -3.80 37.57 -48.82
N GLU A 203 -4.83 38.39 -48.62
CA GLU A 203 -5.36 39.31 -49.64
C GLU A 203 -4.44 40.52 -49.90
N LYS A 204 -3.59 40.89 -48.94
CA LYS A 204 -2.68 42.04 -49.00
C LYS A 204 -1.24 41.67 -49.37
N ALA A 205 -1.00 40.74 -50.29
CA ALA A 205 0.34 40.45 -50.81
C ALA A 205 1.12 41.68 -51.37
N GLU A 206 0.48 42.86 -51.51
CA GLU A 206 1.16 44.15 -51.73
C GLU A 206 1.74 44.84 -50.46
N ASN A 207 1.29 44.53 -49.24
CA ASN A 207 1.82 45.07 -47.97
C ASN A 207 2.62 44.01 -47.17
N VAL A 208 3.84 43.76 -47.65
CA VAL A 208 4.80 42.70 -47.27
C VAL A 208 5.18 42.61 -45.78
N ILE A 209 5.04 43.68 -44.98
CA ILE A 209 5.62 43.73 -43.61
C ILE A 209 4.82 42.90 -42.60
N LEU A 210 3.49 42.87 -42.75
CA LEU A 210 2.62 42.23 -41.78
C LEU A 210 2.50 40.72 -42.05
N PHE A 211 2.56 40.31 -43.32
CA PHE A 211 2.61 38.90 -43.74
C PHE A 211 3.80 38.16 -43.18
N ARG A 212 4.96 38.84 -43.14
CA ARG A 212 6.15 38.31 -42.48
C ARG A 212 5.92 38.09 -40.99
N ARG A 213 5.21 38.98 -40.28
CA ARG A 213 5.01 38.85 -38.84
C ARG A 213 4.08 37.69 -38.51
N LEU A 214 2.93 37.59 -39.17
CA LEU A 214 1.99 36.48 -38.94
C LEU A 214 2.61 35.14 -39.34
N THR A 215 3.23 35.04 -40.52
CA THR A 215 3.91 33.82 -40.96
C THR A 215 5.06 33.44 -40.03
N THR A 216 5.80 34.41 -39.49
CA THR A 216 6.85 34.15 -38.49
C THR A 216 6.25 33.61 -37.19
N ILE A 217 5.14 34.17 -36.72
CA ILE A 217 4.42 33.70 -35.52
C ILE A 217 3.90 32.27 -35.76
N MET A 218 3.30 32.00 -36.92
CA MET A 218 2.81 30.67 -37.28
C MET A 218 3.92 29.63 -37.45
N SER A 219 5.04 30.01 -38.07
CA SER A 219 6.24 29.16 -38.15
C SER A 219 6.73 28.82 -36.75
N ARG A 220 6.94 29.82 -35.88
CA ARG A 220 7.40 29.61 -34.50
C ARG A 220 6.45 28.73 -33.69
N LEU A 221 5.14 28.95 -33.83
CA LEU A 221 4.13 28.15 -33.16
C LEU A 221 4.24 26.67 -33.57
N THR A 222 4.44 26.42 -34.87
CA THR A 222 4.57 25.08 -35.46
C THR A 222 5.90 24.43 -35.07
N ASP A 223 7.02 25.11 -35.29
CA ASP A 223 8.38 24.62 -35.02
C ASP A 223 8.57 24.26 -33.53
N ASP A 224 8.08 25.09 -32.61
CA ASP A 224 8.23 24.84 -31.17
C ASP A 224 7.21 23.82 -30.63
N ILE A 225 6.11 23.53 -31.33
CA ILE A 225 5.27 22.36 -31.01
C ILE A 225 6.02 21.08 -31.40
N ASP A 226 6.53 21.03 -32.63
CA ASP A 226 7.17 19.82 -33.16
C ASP A 226 8.46 19.50 -32.37
N ALA A 227 9.27 20.50 -32.06
CA ALA A 227 10.48 20.35 -31.24
C ALA A 227 10.17 19.88 -29.79
N LYS A 228 9.13 20.43 -29.15
CA LYS A 228 8.74 20.00 -27.79
C LYS A 228 8.18 18.58 -27.77
N MET A 229 7.46 18.19 -28.82
CA MET A 229 6.92 16.84 -28.96
C MET A 229 8.05 15.82 -29.14
N GLU A 230 9.00 16.11 -30.03
CA GLU A 230 10.18 15.26 -30.24
C GLU A 230 11.02 15.13 -28.96
N GLN A 231 11.25 16.23 -28.25
CA GLN A 231 11.97 16.22 -26.97
C GLN A 231 11.27 15.34 -25.92
N ARG A 232 9.95 15.46 -25.79
CA ARG A 232 9.16 14.68 -24.82
C ARG A 232 9.12 13.20 -25.18
N MET A 233 9.08 12.86 -26.47
CA MET A 233 9.12 11.48 -26.93
C MET A 233 10.48 10.85 -26.65
N ASN A 234 11.58 11.56 -26.90
CA ASN A 234 12.93 11.09 -26.59
C ASN A 234 13.16 10.90 -25.09
N ASP A 235 12.64 11.79 -24.23
CA ASP A 235 12.68 11.63 -22.77
C ASP A 235 11.87 10.41 -22.30
N LEU A 236 10.70 10.17 -22.88
CA LEU A 236 9.89 9.00 -22.55
C LEU A 236 10.55 7.70 -23.00
N ASP A 237 11.13 7.66 -24.20
CA ASP A 237 11.84 6.48 -24.72
C ASP A 237 13.06 6.15 -23.86
N SER A 238 13.86 7.17 -23.50
CA SER A 238 15.01 7.00 -22.59
C SER A 238 14.60 6.47 -21.21
N ARG A 239 13.49 6.96 -20.65
CA ARG A 239 12.97 6.45 -19.38
C ARG A 239 12.43 5.03 -19.49
N ALA A 240 11.75 4.70 -20.59
CA ALA A 240 11.24 3.36 -20.83
C ALA A 240 12.38 2.34 -20.94
N GLN A 241 13.45 2.69 -21.65
CA GLN A 241 14.66 1.87 -21.73
C GLN A 241 15.32 1.69 -20.35
N MET A 242 15.49 2.77 -19.57
CA MET A 242 16.07 2.69 -18.23
C MET A 242 15.24 1.81 -17.28
N VAL A 243 13.91 1.83 -17.39
CA VAL A 243 13.02 0.94 -16.62
C VAL A 243 13.17 -0.50 -17.08
N GLY A 244 13.25 -0.74 -18.39
CA GLY A 244 13.53 -2.05 -18.97
C GLY A 244 14.83 -2.65 -18.44
N ASP A 245 15.93 -1.91 -18.50
CA ASP A 245 17.26 -2.34 -18.04
C ASP A 245 17.27 -2.67 -16.54
N LYS A 246 16.59 -1.85 -15.71
CA LYS A 246 16.45 -2.11 -14.27
C LYS A 246 15.63 -3.37 -13.98
N PHE A 247 14.59 -3.62 -14.78
CA PHE A 247 13.77 -4.83 -14.64
C PHE A 247 14.54 -6.09 -15.07
N GLU A 248 15.32 -6.04 -16.14
CA GLU A 248 16.21 -7.13 -16.53
C GLU A 248 17.25 -7.44 -15.45
N GLY A 249 17.77 -6.40 -14.77
CA GLY A 249 18.69 -6.56 -13.63
C GLY A 249 18.08 -7.25 -12.39
N LEU A 250 16.75 -7.30 -12.24
CA LEU A 250 16.05 -7.92 -11.11
C LEU A 250 15.87 -9.43 -11.26
N PHE A 251 15.77 -9.94 -12.49
CA PHE A 251 15.64 -11.38 -12.77
C PHE A 251 16.71 -12.27 -12.12
N PRO A 252 18.03 -11.96 -12.20
CA PRO A 252 19.06 -12.78 -11.58
C PRO A 252 19.08 -12.68 -10.04
N LEU A 253 18.45 -11.66 -9.45
CA LEU A 253 18.26 -11.55 -8.01
C LEU A 253 17.14 -12.48 -7.53
N LEU A 254 16.02 -12.52 -8.28
CA LEU A 254 14.93 -13.45 -8.00
C LEU A 254 15.36 -14.92 -8.19
N GLY A 255 16.15 -15.21 -9.21
CA GLY A 255 16.70 -16.56 -9.43
C GLY A 255 17.58 -17.04 -8.26
N ARG A 256 18.46 -16.18 -7.75
CA ARG A 256 19.30 -16.51 -6.57
C ARG A 256 18.47 -16.73 -5.31
N LEU A 257 17.46 -15.91 -5.07
CA LEU A 257 16.57 -16.08 -3.92
C LEU A 257 15.79 -17.40 -3.98
N GLN A 258 15.35 -17.81 -5.18
CA GLN A 258 14.69 -19.10 -5.38
C GLN A 258 15.60 -20.27 -5.05
N GLU A 259 16.85 -20.25 -5.55
CA GLU A 259 17.87 -21.27 -5.23
C GLU A 259 18.18 -21.34 -3.73
N GLU A 260 18.33 -20.19 -3.06
CA GLU A 260 18.54 -20.15 -1.61
C GLU A 260 17.35 -20.69 -0.83
N LEU A 261 16.11 -20.43 -1.27
CA LEU A 261 14.90 -20.96 -0.63
C LEU A 261 14.81 -22.49 -0.78
N GLU A 262 15.10 -23.01 -1.96
CA GLU A 262 15.07 -24.44 -2.24
C GLU A 262 16.16 -25.20 -1.44
N SER A 263 17.34 -24.59 -1.31
CA SER A 263 18.40 -25.09 -0.43
C SER A 263 17.98 -25.08 1.05
N ALA A 264 17.37 -23.99 1.53
CA ALA A 264 16.89 -23.88 2.90
C ALA A 264 15.78 -24.90 3.22
N ASP A 265 14.88 -25.17 2.27
CA ASP A 265 13.81 -26.17 2.45
C ASP A 265 14.38 -27.59 2.57
N SER A 266 15.36 -27.93 1.71
CA SER A 266 16.02 -29.24 1.75
C SER A 266 16.76 -29.50 3.07
N THR A 267 17.43 -28.49 3.61
CA THR A 267 18.14 -28.58 4.90
C THR A 267 17.17 -28.69 6.07
N LEU A 268 16.06 -27.95 6.05
CA LEU A 268 14.99 -28.08 7.05
C LEU A 268 14.37 -29.48 7.04
N PHE A 269 14.08 -30.03 5.87
CA PHE A 269 13.54 -31.39 5.75
C PHE A 269 14.49 -32.43 6.33
N HIS A 270 15.78 -32.33 6.02
CA HIS A 270 16.81 -33.22 6.55
C HIS A 270 16.92 -33.13 8.09
N HIS A 271 16.90 -31.91 8.65
CA HIS A 271 16.92 -31.71 10.10
C HIS A 271 15.66 -32.25 10.79
N LEU A 272 14.47 -32.02 10.22
CA LEU A 272 13.22 -32.55 10.76
C LEU A 272 13.22 -34.08 10.77
N GLN A 273 13.73 -34.72 9.72
CA GLN A 273 13.85 -36.17 9.66
C GLN A 273 14.84 -36.70 10.71
N ALA A 274 15.98 -36.04 10.89
CA ALA A 274 16.96 -36.38 11.92
C ALA A 274 16.39 -36.23 13.35
N ILE A 275 15.62 -35.16 13.62
CA ILE A 275 14.94 -34.95 14.90
C ILE A 275 13.91 -36.05 15.15
N LYS A 276 13.12 -36.41 14.13
CA LYS A 276 12.12 -37.48 14.24
C LYS A 276 12.77 -38.83 14.56
N GLN A 277 13.87 -39.15 13.88
CA GLN A 277 14.66 -40.36 14.14
C GLN A 277 15.23 -40.38 15.56
N SER A 278 15.79 -39.25 16.01
CA SER A 278 16.34 -39.09 17.36
C SER A 278 15.25 -39.28 18.42
N ASN A 279 14.07 -38.71 18.23
CA ASN A 279 12.95 -38.86 19.16
C ASN A 279 12.53 -40.34 19.32
N TYR A 280 12.44 -41.09 18.22
CA TYR A 280 12.18 -42.54 18.30
C TYR A 280 13.25 -43.31 19.08
N GLN A 281 14.53 -42.97 18.89
CA GLN A 281 15.64 -43.61 19.62
C GLN A 281 15.61 -43.28 21.11
N VAL A 282 15.36 -42.01 21.47
CA VAL A 282 15.24 -41.57 22.86
C VAL A 282 14.06 -42.25 23.55
N HIS A 283 12.90 -42.31 22.89
CA HIS A 283 11.71 -42.94 23.45
C HIS A 283 11.92 -44.44 23.68
N SER A 284 12.48 -45.14 22.69
CA SER A 284 12.81 -46.57 22.83
C SER A 284 13.88 -46.82 23.92
N GLY A 285 14.87 -45.93 24.03
CA GLY A 285 15.88 -45.99 25.09
C GLY A 285 15.26 -45.80 26.49
N LEU A 286 14.34 -44.85 26.62
CA LEU A 286 13.63 -44.57 27.87
C LEU A 286 12.77 -45.77 28.29
N GLU A 287 12.04 -46.38 27.36
CA GLU A 287 11.21 -47.56 27.62
C GLU A 287 12.05 -48.74 28.11
N LYS A 288 13.22 -48.98 27.50
CA LYS A 288 14.18 -50.01 27.94
C LYS A 288 14.73 -49.71 29.34
N ALA A 289 15.02 -48.44 29.64
CA ALA A 289 15.49 -48.03 30.96
C ALA A 289 14.42 -48.25 32.04
N MET A 290 13.15 -47.95 31.75
CA MET A 290 12.04 -48.22 32.67
C MET A 290 11.86 -49.71 32.95
N TYR A 291 12.03 -50.56 31.93
CA TYR A 291 11.97 -52.01 32.12
C TYR A 291 13.11 -52.51 33.03
N LEU A 292 14.33 -51.99 32.81
CA LEU A 292 15.49 -52.32 33.62
C LEU A 292 15.31 -51.88 35.08
N ASP A 293 14.80 -50.67 35.30
CA ASP A 293 14.50 -50.15 36.64
C ASP A 293 13.51 -51.06 37.39
N LYS A 294 12.42 -51.45 36.74
CA LYS A 294 11.43 -52.36 37.32
C LYS A 294 12.02 -53.74 37.64
N MET A 295 12.89 -54.27 36.77
CA MET A 295 13.55 -55.55 36.99
C MET A 295 14.54 -55.50 38.16
N LEU A 296 15.31 -54.41 38.28
CA LEU A 296 16.18 -54.16 39.44
C LEU A 296 15.38 -54.04 40.74
N GLN A 297 14.25 -53.35 40.70
CA GLN A 297 13.38 -53.18 41.87
C GLN A 297 12.79 -54.52 42.35
N ILE A 298 12.39 -55.40 41.41
CA ILE A 298 11.91 -56.75 41.73
C ILE A 298 13.04 -57.62 42.31
N MET A 299 14.23 -57.59 41.71
CA MET A 299 15.38 -58.35 42.23
C MET A 299 15.79 -57.87 43.63
N LEU A 300 15.83 -56.56 43.86
CA LEU A 300 16.17 -55.99 45.16
C LEU A 300 15.18 -56.45 46.23
N LYS A 301 13.87 -56.39 45.93
CA LYS A 301 12.82 -56.84 46.85
C LYS A 301 12.91 -58.35 47.11
N GLY A 302 13.11 -59.16 46.08
CA GLY A 302 13.28 -60.60 46.23
C GLY A 302 14.50 -60.97 47.09
N ALA A 303 15.61 -60.25 46.94
CA ALA A 303 16.80 -60.45 47.76
C ALA A 303 16.55 -60.09 49.22
N THR A 304 15.89 -58.95 49.51
CA THR A 304 15.59 -58.55 50.89
C THR A 304 14.60 -59.49 51.57
N ASP A 305 13.55 -59.92 50.86
CA ASP A 305 12.53 -60.80 51.41
C ASP A 305 13.12 -62.20 51.70
N ASN A 306 13.93 -62.73 50.79
CA ASN A 306 14.64 -64.00 50.99
C ASN A 306 15.66 -63.92 52.15
N HIS A 307 16.37 -62.80 52.30
CA HIS A 307 17.27 -62.59 53.44
C HIS A 307 16.53 -62.55 54.77
N ALA A 308 15.34 -61.94 54.82
CA ALA A 308 14.50 -61.92 56.01
C ALA A 308 13.98 -63.32 56.37
N GLU A 309 13.52 -64.08 55.38
CA GLU A 309 13.02 -65.46 55.58
C GLU A 309 14.13 -66.41 56.08
N VAL A 310 15.32 -66.34 55.48
CA VAL A 310 16.47 -67.15 55.90
C VAL A 310 16.95 -66.75 57.31
N ALA A 311 16.93 -65.46 57.65
CA ALA A 311 17.29 -65.01 58.99
C ALA A 311 16.30 -65.50 60.06
N ASP A 312 14.99 -65.47 59.76
CA ASP A 312 13.95 -65.95 60.67
C ASP A 312 14.03 -67.47 60.88
N ALA A 313 14.21 -68.25 59.80
CA ALA A 313 14.43 -69.69 59.88
C ALA A 313 15.71 -70.03 60.67
N HIS A 314 16.76 -69.21 60.53
CA HIS A 314 18.00 -69.39 61.27
C HIS A 314 17.83 -69.07 62.77
N ASP A 315 17.08 -68.03 63.14
CA ASP A 315 16.78 -67.70 64.55
C ASP A 315 15.97 -68.83 65.20
N GLN A 316 14.93 -69.32 64.51
CA GLN A 316 14.11 -70.41 64.99
C GLN A 316 14.91 -71.71 65.20
N SER A 317 15.83 -72.03 64.28
CA SER A 317 16.72 -73.18 64.43
C SER A 317 17.69 -73.03 65.61
N LEU A 318 18.21 -71.82 65.87
CA LEU A 318 19.07 -71.55 67.03
C LEU A 318 18.30 -71.68 68.35
N GLN A 319 17.06 -71.21 68.41
CA GLN A 319 16.21 -71.36 69.59
C GLN A 319 15.94 -72.84 69.89
N LEU A 320 15.61 -73.64 68.88
CA LEU A 320 15.41 -75.09 69.04
C LEU A 320 16.69 -75.79 69.51
N MET A 321 17.84 -75.42 68.94
CA MET A 321 19.14 -75.98 69.35
C MET A 321 19.48 -75.60 70.79
N SER A 322 19.27 -74.34 71.17
CA SER A 322 19.50 -73.85 72.54
C SER A 322 18.62 -74.59 73.56
N GLN A 323 17.33 -74.76 73.27
CA GLN A 323 16.42 -75.54 74.13
C GLN A 323 16.86 -76.99 74.26
N ARG A 324 17.29 -77.61 73.15
CA ARG A 324 17.81 -78.98 73.17
C ARG A 324 19.04 -79.12 74.05
N VAL A 325 20.02 -78.22 73.90
CA VAL A 325 21.23 -78.20 74.74
C VAL A 325 20.89 -77.99 76.21
N ALA A 326 19.95 -77.09 76.53
CA ALA A 326 19.49 -76.88 77.90
C ALA A 326 18.89 -78.16 78.50
N SER A 327 18.04 -78.87 77.74
CA SER A 327 17.43 -80.13 78.18
C SER A 327 18.46 -81.26 78.37
N GLU A 328 19.45 -81.38 77.48
CA GLU A 328 20.52 -82.38 77.61
C GLU A 328 21.38 -82.09 78.84
N MET A 329 21.64 -80.82 79.15
CA MET A 329 22.41 -80.42 80.32
C MET A 329 21.66 -80.67 81.64
N GLU A 330 20.33 -80.54 81.65
CA GLU A 330 19.49 -80.91 82.80
C GLU A 330 19.53 -82.42 83.07
N ILE A 331 19.47 -83.24 82.02
CA ILE A 331 19.62 -84.70 82.14
C ILE A 331 20.99 -85.03 82.75
N ILE A 332 22.07 -84.43 82.23
CA ILE A 332 23.42 -84.66 82.76
C ILE A 332 23.52 -84.24 84.24
N ALA A 333 22.98 -83.08 84.61
CA ALA A 333 22.96 -82.62 86.00
C ALA A 333 22.23 -83.61 86.93
N SER A 334 21.09 -84.16 86.48
CA SER A 334 20.36 -85.17 87.24
C SER A 334 21.16 -86.46 87.44
N THR A 335 21.88 -86.92 86.41
CA THR A 335 22.70 -88.13 86.52
C THR A 335 23.92 -87.93 87.43
N MET A 336 24.53 -86.74 87.39
CA MET A 336 25.59 -86.38 88.32
C MET A 336 25.08 -86.32 89.76
N ALA A 337 23.91 -85.71 90.00
CA ALA A 337 23.31 -85.68 91.34
C ALA A 337 23.03 -87.10 91.87
N ALA A 338 22.52 -87.99 91.01
CA ALA A 338 22.31 -89.40 91.36
C ALA A 338 23.64 -90.12 91.67
N ALA A 339 24.70 -89.86 90.91
CA ALA A 339 26.02 -90.42 91.16
C ALA A 339 26.61 -89.94 92.49
N VAL A 340 26.47 -88.64 92.82
CA VAL A 340 26.90 -88.08 94.10
C VAL A 340 26.14 -88.74 95.26
N ALA A 341 24.81 -88.84 95.17
CA ALA A 341 24.00 -89.50 96.20
C ALA A 341 24.37 -90.98 96.38
N ALA A 342 24.65 -91.71 95.29
CA ALA A 342 25.11 -93.09 95.36
C ALA A 342 26.49 -93.20 96.03
N THR A 343 27.38 -92.22 95.78
CA THR A 343 28.72 -92.17 96.39
C THR A 343 28.63 -91.93 97.90
N GLU A 344 27.76 -91.02 98.34
CA GLU A 344 27.51 -90.77 99.77
C GLU A 344 26.94 -92.02 100.47
N ALA A 345 25.99 -92.72 99.83
CA ALA A 345 25.44 -93.96 100.36
C ALA A 345 26.50 -95.06 100.50
N LEU A 346 27.41 -95.17 99.52
CA LEU A 346 28.51 -96.13 99.55
C LEU A 346 29.50 -95.81 100.68
N GLN A 347 29.81 -94.53 100.87
CA GLN A 347 30.73 -94.07 101.91
C GLN A 347 30.19 -94.36 103.31
N TYR A 348 28.88 -94.20 103.52
CA TYR A 348 28.20 -94.63 104.74
C TYR A 348 28.32 -96.15 104.97
N GLN A 349 28.15 -96.95 103.91
CA GLN A 349 28.28 -98.40 103.99
C GLN A 349 29.71 -98.86 104.36
N ILE A 350 30.73 -98.17 103.81
CA ILE A 350 32.14 -98.44 104.13
C ILE A 350 32.43 -98.15 105.60
N GLU A 351 31.95 -97.02 106.13
CA GLU A 351 32.20 -96.69 107.54
C GLU A 351 31.51 -97.68 108.48
N THR A 352 30.29 -98.09 108.14
CA THR A 352 29.55 -99.09 108.93
C THR A 352 30.25 -100.45 108.90
N SER A 353 30.73 -100.89 107.74
CA SER A 353 31.49 -102.15 107.63
C SER A 353 32.83 -102.09 108.35
N ARG A 354 33.48 -100.92 108.39
CA ARG A 354 34.70 -100.69 109.17
C ARG A 354 34.47 -100.83 110.68
N ILE A 355 33.35 -100.30 111.20
CA ILE A 355 32.97 -100.47 112.61
C ILE A 355 32.71 -101.95 112.92
N GLN A 356 32.00 -102.65 112.04
CA GLN A 356 31.76 -104.09 112.19
C GLN A 356 33.06 -104.90 112.17
N ALA A 357 34.00 -104.55 111.29
CA ALA A 357 35.31 -105.19 111.22
C ALA A 357 36.15 -104.93 112.50
N ALA A 358 36.11 -103.71 113.05
CA ALA A 358 36.79 -103.38 114.31
C ALA A 358 36.19 -104.12 115.52
N ASP A 359 34.86 -104.33 115.56
CA ASP A 359 34.22 -105.16 116.59
C ASP A 359 34.67 -106.63 116.49
N LEU A 360 34.74 -107.18 115.27
CA LEU A 360 35.26 -108.52 115.00
C LEU A 360 36.72 -108.67 115.42
N GLU A 361 37.57 -107.69 115.15
CA GLU A 361 38.99 -107.68 115.55
C GLU A 361 39.14 -107.64 117.08
N SER A 362 38.33 -106.83 117.76
CA SER A 362 38.27 -106.80 119.23
C SER A 362 37.88 -108.16 119.83
N ARG A 363 36.87 -108.83 119.25
CA ARG A 363 36.47 -110.18 119.63
C ARG A 363 37.58 -111.21 119.41
N GLN A 364 38.35 -111.11 118.33
CA GLN A 364 39.48 -112.01 118.06
C GLN A 364 40.65 -111.81 119.04
N ASN A 365 40.94 -110.57 119.43
CA ASN A 365 41.99 -110.25 120.41
C ASN A 365 41.66 -110.77 121.83
N ILE A 366 40.39 -110.79 122.21
CA ILE A 366 39.94 -111.37 123.49
C ILE A 366 40.12 -112.90 123.49
N LEU A 367 39.88 -113.57 122.36
CA LEU A 367 40.05 -115.02 122.23
C LEU A 367 41.53 -115.45 122.24
N GLN A 368 42.45 -114.64 121.69
CA GLN A 368 43.89 -114.94 121.72
C GLN A 368 44.51 -114.82 123.12
N LYS A 369 43.98 -113.98 124.01
CA LYS A 369 44.49 -113.81 125.38
C LYS A 369 44.10 -114.92 126.36
N VAL A 370 43.12 -115.76 126.03
CA VAL A 370 42.63 -116.83 126.92
C VAL A 370 43.29 -118.20 126.62
N GLY A 371 43.92 -118.37 125.45
CA GLY A 371 44.51 -119.65 125.03
C GLY A 371 45.98 -119.92 125.40
N GLY A 372 46.63 -119.05 126.18
CA GLY A 372 48.11 -119.04 126.33
C GLY A 372 48.71 -119.57 127.65
N THR A 373 47.95 -120.21 128.55
CA THR A 373 48.48 -120.77 129.80
C THR A 373 47.92 -122.17 130.10
N SER A 374 48.53 -123.22 129.54
CA SER A 374 48.76 -124.55 130.14
C SER A 374 49.21 -125.56 129.06
N LEU A 375 50.53 -125.72 128.87
CA LEU A 375 51.37 -126.89 129.21
C LEU A 375 52.73 -126.78 128.51
#